data_AF-A0A525JAW3-F1
#
_entry.id   AF-A0A525JAW3-F1
#
_cell.length_a   1.000
_cell.length_b   1.000
_cell.length_c   1.000
_cell.angle_alpha   90.00
_cell.angle_beta   90.00
_cell.angle_gamma   90.00
#
_symmetry.space_group_name_H-M   'P 1'
#
loop_
_entity.id
_entity.type
_entity.pdbx_description
1 polymer ?
#
loop_
_entity_poly.entity_id
_entity_poly.type
_entity_poly.pdbx_seq_one_letter_code
_entity_poly.pdbx_strand_id
1 'polypeptide(L)'
;MKTTSMAMLLGSVAMIAGCAANDRAPNALTSAAPTAATASARVDNFLLVDQNLEAHELYRLGDAPAIVLVTQQNGDAVMQR
;
A
#
# COMPACT_ATOMS: atom_id res chain seq x y z
N MET A 1 -0.94 -44.37 -7.78
CA MET A 1 -1.43 -43.04 -8.20
C MET A 1 -1.83 -42.17 -7.01
N LYS A 2 -1.01 -42.07 -5.95
CA LYS A 2 -1.37 -41.36 -4.70
C LYS A 2 -0.32 -40.34 -4.22
N THR A 3 0.86 -40.34 -4.85
CA THR A 3 1.97 -39.42 -4.56
C THR A 3 1.95 -38.17 -5.44
N THR A 4 1.25 -38.21 -6.59
CA THR A 4 1.17 -37.10 -7.54
C THR A 4 0.30 -35.95 -7.02
N SER A 5 -0.79 -36.26 -6.32
CA SER A 5 -1.73 -35.25 -5.78
C SER A 5 -1.14 -34.43 -4.63
N MET A 6 -0.21 -35.01 -3.87
CA MET A 6 0.43 -34.32 -2.74
C MET A 6 1.48 -33.31 -3.23
N ALA A 7 2.26 -33.69 -4.25
CA ALA A 7 3.24 -32.79 -4.86
C ALA A 7 2.60 -31.52 -5.48
N MET A 8 1.38 -31.65 -6.02
CA MET A 8 0.65 -30.53 -6.61
C MET A 8 0.15 -29.52 -5.56
N LEU A 9 -0.25 -30.01 -4.37
CA LEU A 9 -0.72 -29.18 -3.25
C LEU A 9 0.42 -28.36 -2.63
N LEU A 10 1.61 -28.96 -2.48
CA LEU A 10 2.80 -28.26 -1.96
C LEU A 10 3.28 -27.17 -2.92
N GLY A 11 3.14 -27.37 -4.23
CA GLY A 11 3.47 -26.34 -5.23
C GLY A 11 2.57 -25.11 -5.17
N SER A 12 1.30 -25.26 -4.77
CA SER A 12 0.33 -24.15 -4.70
C SER A 12 0.62 -23.21 -3.52
N VAL A 13 1.05 -23.77 -2.37
CA VAL A 13 1.39 -22.99 -1.18
C VAL A 13 2.66 -22.16 -1.39
N ALA A 14 3.64 -22.68 -2.11
CA ALA A 14 4.88 -21.96 -2.44
C ALA A 14 4.63 -20.71 -3.31
N MET A 15 3.67 -20.78 -4.24
CA MET A 15 3.28 -19.64 -5.07
C MET A 15 2.55 -18.54 -4.29
N ILE A 16 1.69 -18.91 -3.34
CA ILE A 16 0.97 -17.94 -2.49
C ILE A 16 1.93 -17.26 -1.51
N ALA A 17 2.90 -18.00 -0.96
CA ALA A 17 3.94 -17.43 -0.09
C ALA A 17 4.84 -16.42 -0.83
N GLY A 18 5.12 -16.64 -2.12
CA GLY A 18 5.90 -15.71 -2.95
C GLY A 18 5.24 -14.35 -3.14
N CYS A 19 3.90 -14.28 -3.17
CA CYS A 19 3.16 -13.02 -3.24
C CYS A 19 3.17 -12.25 -1.91
N ALA A 20 3.15 -12.97 -0.78
CA ALA A 20 3.18 -12.37 0.56
C ALA A 20 4.58 -11.93 1.01
N ALA A 21 5.64 -12.53 0.46
CA ALA A 21 7.04 -12.22 0.77
C ALA A 21 7.63 -11.09 -0.09
N ASN A 22 6.84 -10.43 -0.94
CA ASN A 22 7.34 -9.39 -1.82
C ASN A 22 7.42 -8.03 -1.08
N ASP A 23 8.38 -7.91 -0.15
CA ASP A 23 8.74 -6.66 0.53
C ASP A 23 9.25 -5.56 -0.45
N ARG A 24 9.41 -5.92 -1.72
CA ARG A 24 9.76 -5.05 -2.85
C ARG A 24 8.56 -4.51 -3.62
N ALA A 25 7.32 -4.79 -3.19
CA ALA A 25 6.16 -4.09 -3.75
C ALA A 25 6.38 -2.58 -3.55
N PRO A 26 6.36 -1.77 -4.62
CA PRO A 26 6.56 -0.33 -4.50
C PRO A 26 5.51 0.23 -3.54
N ASN A 27 5.97 0.70 -2.39
CA ASN A 27 5.16 1.31 -1.35
C ASN A 27 5.55 2.80 -1.23
N ALA A 28 4.66 3.61 -0.65
CA ALA A 28 4.88 5.05 -0.54
C ALA A 28 6.23 5.40 0.13
N LEU A 29 6.72 4.55 1.02
CA LEU A 29 8.00 4.72 1.71
C LEU A 29 9.21 4.52 0.77
N THR A 30 9.16 3.53 -0.14
CA THR A 30 10.25 3.28 -1.11
C THR A 30 10.33 4.35 -2.21
N SER A 31 9.23 5.07 -2.45
CA SER A 31 9.15 6.17 -3.43
C SER A 31 9.37 7.56 -2.80
N ALA A 32 9.61 7.64 -1.50
CA ALA A 32 9.77 8.91 -0.80
C ALA A 32 11.20 9.47 -1.01
N ALA A 33 11.40 10.20 -2.09
CA ALA A 33 12.54 11.11 -2.23
C ALA A 33 12.12 12.51 -1.71
N PRO A 34 12.96 13.21 -0.92
CA PRO A 34 12.66 14.57 -0.51
C PRO A 34 12.57 15.47 -1.75
N THR A 35 11.35 15.85 -2.10
CA THR A 35 11.07 16.82 -3.16
C THR A 35 11.14 18.22 -2.57
N ALA A 36 12.04 19.05 -3.09
CA ALA A 36 12.04 20.47 -2.81
C ALA A 36 10.71 21.08 -3.27
N ALA A 37 10.12 21.95 -2.44
CA ALA A 37 8.83 22.58 -2.73
C ALA A 37 8.89 23.34 -4.06
N THR A 38 8.40 22.70 -5.11
CA THR A 38 8.18 23.32 -6.41
C THR A 38 6.84 24.06 -6.35
N ALA A 39 6.70 25.11 -7.16
CA ALA A 39 5.48 25.92 -7.27
C ALA A 39 4.19 25.08 -7.29
N SER A 40 3.09 25.66 -6.80
CA SER A 40 1.77 25.02 -6.74
C SER A 40 1.46 24.26 -8.04
N ALA A 41 1.46 22.93 -7.95
CA ALA A 41 1.13 22.03 -9.04
C ALA A 41 -0.32 21.56 -8.86
N ARG A 42 -1.04 21.42 -9.98
CA ARG A 42 -2.29 20.65 -9.95
C ARG A 42 -1.95 19.20 -9.66
N VAL A 43 -2.65 18.63 -8.69
CA VAL A 43 -2.53 17.22 -8.34
C VAL A 43 -3.64 16.46 -9.07
N ASP A 44 -3.28 15.38 -9.74
CA ASP A 44 -4.24 14.49 -10.39
C ASP A 44 -5.03 13.68 -9.35
N ASN A 45 -6.17 13.14 -9.77
CA ASN A 45 -6.98 12.29 -8.89
C ASN A 45 -6.19 11.03 -8.46
N PHE A 46 -6.33 10.67 -7.19
CA PHE A 46 -5.78 9.45 -6.62
C PHE A 46 -6.80 8.79 -5.68
N LEU A 47 -6.64 7.48 -5.50
CA LEU A 47 -7.37 6.68 -4.51
C LEU A 47 -6.39 6.21 -3.44
N LEU A 48 -6.72 6.45 -2.17
CA LEU A 48 -5.97 5.95 -1.02
C LEU A 48 -6.90 5.18 -0.10
N VAL A 49 -6.41 4.06 0.43
CA VAL A 49 -7.11 3.27 1.43
C VAL A 49 -6.51 3.58 2.79
N ASP A 50 -7.37 3.87 3.77
CA ASP A 50 -6.93 4.18 5.13
C ASP A 50 -6.80 2.93 6.02
N GLN A 51 -6.51 3.16 7.31
CA GLN A 51 -6.36 2.09 8.30
C GLN A 51 -7.66 1.37 8.66
N ASN A 52 -8.80 1.94 8.28
CA ASN A 52 -10.13 1.38 8.48
C ASN A 52 -10.62 0.60 7.24
N LEU A 53 -9.74 0.42 6.24
CA LEU A 53 -10.04 -0.18 4.95
C LEU A 53 -11.09 0.62 4.14
N GLU A 54 -11.22 1.92 4.41
CA GLU A 54 -12.07 2.81 3.64
C GLU A 54 -11.27 3.43 2.49
N ALA A 55 -11.85 3.40 1.28
CA ALA A 55 -11.25 3.95 0.09
C ALA A 55 -11.69 5.41 -0.13
N HIS A 56 -10.73 6.32 -0.07
CA HIS A 56 -10.91 7.75 -0.31
C HIS A 56 -10.40 8.14 -1.69
N GLU A 57 -11.24 8.80 -2.48
CA GLU A 57 -10.84 9.37 -3.78
C GLU A 57 -10.77 10.88 -3.69
N LEU A 58 -9.68 11.47 -4.20
CA LEU A 58 -9.44 12.92 -4.10
C LEU A 58 -10.60 13.74 -4.69
N TYR A 59 -11.13 13.35 -5.84
CA TYR A 59 -12.23 14.10 -6.48
C TYR A 59 -13.52 14.13 -5.65
N ARG A 60 -13.71 13.17 -4.73
CA ARG A 60 -14.88 13.14 -3.83
C ARG A 60 -14.73 14.09 -2.64
N LEU A 61 -13.52 14.59 -2.41
CA LEU A 61 -13.19 15.50 -1.32
C LEU A 61 -12.99 16.95 -1.80
N GLY A 62 -13.61 17.32 -2.93
CA GLY A 62 -13.42 18.63 -3.57
C GLY A 62 -13.83 19.84 -2.73
N ASP A 63 -14.71 19.66 -1.75
CA ASP A 63 -15.15 20.72 -0.82
C ASP A 63 -14.29 20.78 0.46
N ALA A 64 -13.33 19.88 0.64
CA ALA A 64 -12.42 19.91 1.78
C ALA A 64 -11.40 21.06 1.62
N PRO A 65 -11.22 21.93 2.63
CA PRO A 65 -10.31 23.07 2.54
C PRO A 65 -8.83 22.65 2.44
N ALA A 66 -8.49 21.45 2.91
CA ALA A 66 -7.17 20.86 2.81
C ALA A 66 -7.24 19.33 2.91
N ILE A 67 -6.29 18.65 2.26
CA ILE A 67 -6.08 17.20 2.34
C ILE A 67 -4.69 16.96 2.93
N VAL A 68 -4.61 16.19 4.01
CA VAL A 68 -3.35 15.81 4.68
C VAL A 68 -3.10 14.33 4.46
N LEU A 69 -2.00 14.00 3.81
CA LEU A 69 -1.58 12.62 3.59
C LEU A 69 -0.61 12.22 4.71
N VAL A 70 -1.03 11.26 5.55
CA VAL A 70 -0.18 10.70 6.60
C VAL A 70 0.23 9.30 6.19
N THR A 71 1.51 9.13 5.85
CA THR A 71 2.09 7.82 5.58
C THR A 71 2.51 7.17 6.88
N GLN A 72 2.19 5.89 7.04
CA GLN A 72 2.46 5.14 8.27
C GLN A 72 3.08 3.79 7.89
N GLN A 73 3.97 3.29 8.73
CA GLN A 73 4.46 1.92 8.62
C GLN A 73 3.79 1.08 9.70
N ASN A 74 3.24 -0.08 9.32
CA ASN A 74 2.71 -1.04 10.29
C ASN A 74 3.83 -1.45 11.25
N GLY A 75 3.58 -1.30 12.56
CA GLY A 75 4.57 -1.60 13.59
C GLY A 75 5.51 -0.45 13.96
N ASP A 76 5.37 0.75 13.37
CA ASP A 76 6.11 1.93 13.82
C ASP A 76 5.83 2.20 15.32
N ALA A 77 6.89 2.40 16.10
CA ALA A 77 6.82 2.63 17.54
C ALA A 77 6.00 3.89 17.90
N VAL A 78 6.01 4.90 17.03
CA VAL A 78 5.21 6.12 17.22
C VAL A 78 3.70 5.85 17.13
N MET A 79 3.33 4.75 16.46
CA MET A 79 1.94 4.33 16.26
C MET A 79 1.45 3.34 17.33
N GLN A 80 2.32 2.87 18.22
CA GLN A 80 1.99 1.97 19.32
C GLN A 80 1.61 2.81 20.55
N ARG A 81 0.32 2.83 20.90
CA ARG A 81 -0.19 3.47 22.12
C ARG A 81 0.08 2.63 23.36
#